data_AF-A0A952VJV6-F1
#
_entry.id   AF-A0A952VJV6-F1
#
_cell.length_a   1.000
_cell.length_b   1.000
_cell.length_c   1.000
_cell.angle_alpha   90.00
_cell.angle_beta   90.00
_cell.angle_gamma   90.00
#
_symmetry.space_group_name_H-M   'P 1'
#
loop_
_entity.id
_entity.type
_entity.pdbx_description
1 polymer ?
#
loop_
_entity_poly.entity_id
_entity_poly.type
_entity_poly.pdbx_seq_one_letter_code
_entity_poly.pdbx_strand_id
1 'polypeptide(L)' 'MSKARDTAINRIAREALGLETLDARNMDSLDFHDLSVWSVKEALERAYEAGRKSAPPTRTTCPACNRDIEIRPL' A
#
# COMPACT_ATOMS: atom_id res chain seq x y z
N MET A 1 5.15 9.64 -8.92
CA MET A 1 4.52 8.43 -8.33
C MET A 1 5.57 7.32 -8.28
N SER A 2 5.72 6.60 -7.17
CA SER A 2 6.68 5.49 -7.13
C SER A 2 6.05 4.26 -7.77
N LYS A 3 6.73 3.66 -8.76
CA LYS A 3 6.24 2.46 -9.47
C LYS A 3 5.87 1.31 -8.51
N ALA A 4 6.58 1.21 -7.38
CA ALA A 4 6.34 0.21 -6.34
C ALA A 4 5.01 0.44 -5.60
N ARG A 5 4.67 1.69 -5.27
CA ARG A 5 3.38 2.04 -4.66
C ARG A 5 2.24 1.65 -5.59
N ASP A 6 2.30 2.07 -6.85
CA ASP A 6 1.21 1.84 -7.79
C ASP A 6 1.03 0.35 -8.09
N THR A 7 2.13 -0.41 -8.16
CA THR A 7 2.11 -1.88 -8.26
C THR A 7 1.39 -2.52 -7.07
N ALA A 8 1.70 -2.07 -5.83
CA ALA A 8 1.06 -2.60 -4.64
C ALA A 8 -0.44 -2.28 -4.60
N ILE A 9 -0.81 -1.04 -4.92
CA ILE A 9 -2.20 -0.58 -4.95
C ILE A 9 -3.00 -1.40 -5.98
N ASN A 10 -2.51 -1.51 -7.21
CA ASN A 10 -3.21 -2.25 -8.27
C ASN A 10 -3.36 -3.74 -7.95
N ARG A 11 -2.36 -4.34 -7.29
CA ARG A 11 -2.45 -5.72 -6.81
C ARG A 11 -3.54 -5.86 -5.74
N ILE A 12 -3.59 -4.95 -4.77
CA ILE A 12 -4.62 -4.96 -3.71
C ILE A 12 -6.02 -4.76 -4.29
N ALA A 13 -6.19 -3.83 -5.23
CA ALA A 13 -7.47 -3.61 -5.91
C ALA A 13 -7.98 -4.89 -6.58
N ARG A 14 -7.10 -5.62 -7.26
CA ARG A 14 -7.46 -6.88 -7.92
C ARG A 14 -7.78 -8.00 -6.93
N GLU A 15 -6.97 -8.16 -5.89
CA GLU A 15 -7.07 -9.29 -4.97
C GLU A 15 -8.15 -9.11 -3.89
N ALA A 16 -8.31 -7.90 -3.34
CA ALA A 16 -9.25 -7.63 -2.25
C ALA A 16 -10.59 -7.06 -2.72
N LEU A 17 -10.60 -6.28 -3.81
CA LEU A 17 -11.79 -5.62 -4.33
C LEU A 17 -12.32 -6.24 -5.64
N GLY A 18 -11.55 -7.12 -6.29
CA GLY A 18 -11.92 -7.70 -7.58
C GLY A 18 -11.88 -6.69 -8.75
N LEU A 19 -11.21 -5.55 -8.58
CA LEU A 19 -11.15 -4.50 -9.58
C LEU A 19 -9.95 -4.71 -10.51
N GLU A 20 -10.20 -4.72 -11.82
CA GLU A 20 -9.15 -4.89 -12.83
C GLU A 20 -8.20 -3.69 -12.86
N THR A 21 -8.76 -2.49 -12.77
CA THR A 21 -8.05 -1.20 -12.79
C THR A 21 -8.70 -0.21 -11.81
N LEU A 22 -7.93 0.78 -11.39
CA LEU A 22 -8.41 1.96 -10.65
C LEU A 22 -8.45 3.22 -11.54
N ASP A 23 -8.09 3.11 -12.81
CA ASP A 23 -8.18 4.21 -13.77
C ASP A 23 -9.65 4.45 -14.15
N ALA A 24 -10.07 5.72 -14.17
CA ALA A 24 -11.40 6.10 -14.61
C ALA A 24 -11.58 5.83 -16.11
N ARG A 25 -12.67 5.14 -16.47
CA ARG A 25 -13.01 4.75 -17.84
C ARG A 25 -14.15 5.59 -18.43
N ASN A 26 -14.71 6.50 -17.65
CA ASN A 26 -15.82 7.38 -18.00
C ASN A 26 -17.05 6.58 -18.47
N MET A 27 -17.32 5.46 -17.80
CA MET A 27 -18.50 4.64 -18.05
C MET A 27 -18.98 4.05 -16.73
N ASP A 28 -20.22 4.37 -16.34
CA ASP A 28 -20.73 4.07 -14.99
C ASP A 28 -20.54 2.60 -14.59
N SER A 29 -20.93 1.66 -15.46
CA SER A 29 -20.79 0.20 -15.21
C SER A 29 -19.35 -0.29 -15.04
N LEU A 30 -18.36 0.50 -15.45
CA LEU A 30 -16.94 0.19 -15.34
C LEU A 30 -16.25 0.95 -14.19
N ASP A 31 -16.85 2.02 -13.70
CA ASP A 31 -16.25 2.92 -12.71
C ASP A 31 -16.93 2.84 -11.34
N PHE A 32 -18.19 2.41 -11.28
CA PHE A 32 -18.94 2.20 -10.05
C PHE A 32 -19.10 0.71 -9.75
N HIS A 33 -18.72 0.33 -8.54
CA HIS A 33 -18.75 -1.05 -8.08
C HIS A 33 -19.45 -1.15 -6.72
N ASP A 34 -20.40 -2.07 -6.60
CA ASP A 34 -20.97 -2.46 -5.32
C ASP A 34 -19.98 -3.36 -4.58
N LEU A 35 -19.37 -2.81 -3.53
CA LEU A 35 -18.36 -3.50 -2.73
C LEU A 35 -18.84 -3.68 -1.29
N SER A 36 -18.50 -4.83 -0.72
CA SER A 36 -18.78 -5.07 0.68
C SER A 36 -17.87 -4.23 1.59
N VAL A 37 -18.37 -3.84 2.76
CA VAL A 37 -17.58 -3.09 3.74
C VAL A 37 -16.38 -3.88 4.27
N TRP A 38 -16.45 -5.22 4.28
CA TRP A 38 -15.33 -6.06 4.70
C TRP A 38 -14.24 -6.16 3.64
N SER A 39 -14.57 -6.22 2.35
CA SER A 39 -13.59 -6.14 1.25
C SER A 39 -12.88 -4.78 1.25
N VAL A 40 -13.62 -3.69 1.46
CA VAL A 40 -13.04 -2.34 1.58
C VAL A 40 -12.09 -2.27 2.78
N LYS A 41 -12.50 -2.80 3.94
CA LYS A 41 -11.63 -2.86 5.13
C LYS A 41 -10.34 -3.64 4.85
N GLU A 42 -10.44 -4.82 4.26
CA GLU A 42 -9.27 -5.64 3.90
C GLU A 42 -8.30 -4.88 2.98
N ALA A 43 -8.83 -4.22 1.94
CA ALA A 43 -8.01 -3.44 1.01
C ALA A 43 -7.27 -2.30 1.73
N LEU A 44 -7.94 -1.60 2.65
CA LEU A 44 -7.33 -0.51 3.43
C LEU A 44 -6.24 -1.02 4.37
N GLU A 45 -6.48 -2.12 5.09
CA GLU A 45 -5.48 -2.74 5.97
C GLU A 45 -4.24 -3.17 5.18
N ARG A 46 -4.44 -3.81 4.04
CA ARG A 46 -3.35 -4.26 3.15
C ARG A 46 -2.58 -3.09 2.55
N ALA A 47 -3.27 -2.01 2.18
CA ALA A 47 -2.63 -0.79 1.66
C ALA A 47 -1.79 -0.10 2.74
N TYR A 48 -2.32 0.01 3.97
CA TYR A 48 -1.59 0.56 5.11
C TYR A 48 -0.32 -0.25 5.39
N GLU A 49 -0.42 -1.57 5.47
CA GLU A 49 0.75 -2.44 5.67
C GLU A 49 1.78 -2.35 4.54
N ALA A 50 1.32 -2.32 3.28
CA ALA A 50 2.21 -2.18 2.13
C ALA A 50 2.96 -0.85 2.16
N GLY A 51 2.26 0.24 2.51
CA GLY A 51 2.86 1.56 2.73
C GLY A 51 3.91 1.52 3.84
N ARG A 52 3.57 0.93 5.00
CA ARG A 52 4.47 0.79 6.15
C ARG A 52 5.74 0.01 5.81
N LYS A 53 5.61 -1.12 5.09
CA LYS A 53 6.73 -1.95 4.63
C LYS A 53 7.59 -1.27 3.56
N SER A 54 7.05 -0.28 2.85
CA SER A 54 7.77 0.46 1.81
C SER A 54 8.66 1.59 2.37
N ALA A 55 8.50 1.95 3.65
CA ALA A 55 9.29 2.99 4.27
C ALA A 55 10.78 2.56 4.37
N PRO A 56 11.72 3.40 3.93
CA PRO A 56 13.13 3.07 4.00
C PRO A 56 13.58 2.97 5.46
N PRO A 57 14.58 2.12 5.78
CA PRO A 57 15.18 2.11 7.10
C PRO A 57 15.82 3.48 7.38
N THR A 58 15.66 3.95 8.62
CA THR A 58 16.39 5.12 9.09
C THR A 58 17.79 4.68 9.50
N ARG A 59 18.81 5.18 8.81
CA ARG A 59 20.21 5.01 9.21
C ARG A 59 20.58 6.09 10.22
N THR A 60 21.12 5.67 11.36
CA THR A 60 21.60 6.58 12.40
C THR A 60 22.76 5.94 13.15
N THR A 61 23.45 6.71 13.98
CA THR A 61 24.50 6.21 14.87
C THR A 61 23.93 5.92 16.26
N CYS A 62 24.37 4.81 16.87
CA CYS A 62 23.99 4.48 18.23
C CYS A 62 24.64 5.47 19.22
N PRO A 63 23.88 6.20 20.06
CA PRO A 63 24.46 7.18 20.98
C PRO A 63 25.31 6.55 22.09
N ALA A 64 25.18 5.25 22.35
CA ALA A 64 25.93 4.55 23.38
C ALA A 64 27.30 4.04 22.92
N CYS A 65 27.43 3.63 21.66
CA CYS A 65 28.64 2.96 21.14
C CYS A 65 29.14 3.47 19.79
N ASN A 66 28.48 4.49 19.23
CA ASN A 66 28.84 5.19 17.99
C ASN A 66 28.95 4.30 16.74
N ARG A 67 28.30 3.13 16.73
CA ARG A 67 28.18 2.25 15.56
C ARG A 67 26.97 2.64 14.70
N ASP A 68 27.08 2.40 13.40
CA ASP A 68 25.96 2.56 12.47
C ASP A 68 24.87 1.51 12.75
N ILE A 69 23.63 1.96 12.84
CA ILE A 69 22.45 1.11 13.04
C ILE A 69 21.36 1.45 12.02
N GLU A 70 20.56 0.46 11.68
CA GLU A 70 19.37 0.61 10.84
C GLU A 70 18.11 0.37 11.67
N ILE A 71 17.26 1.40 11.76
CA ILE A 71 15.96 1.32 12.41
C ILE A 71 14.90 1.15 11.33
N ARG A 72 14.19 0.03 11.35
CA ARG A 72 13.03 -0.20 10.48
C ARG A 72 11.78 0.28 11.20
N PRO A 73 10.95 1.13 10.58
CA PRO A 73 9.65 1.45 11.16
C PRO A 73 8.83 0.16 11.29
N LEU A 74 8.26 -0.05 12.49
CA LEU A 74 7.35 -1.17 12.79
C LEU A 74 6.04 -1.02 12.01
#